data_AF-A0A174DMR8-F1
#
_entry.id   AF-A0A174DMR8-F1
#
_cell.length_a   1.000
_cell.length_b   1.000
_cell.length_c   1.000
_cell.angle_alpha   90.00
_cell.angle_beta   90.00
_cell.angle_gamma   90.00
#
_symmetry.space_group_name_H-M   'P 1'
#
loop_
_entity.id
_entity.type
_entity.pdbx_description
1 polymer ?
#
loop_
_entity_poly.entity_id
_entity_poly.type
_entity_poly.pdbx_seq_one_letter_code
_entity_poly.pdbx_strand_id
1 'polypeptide(L)'
;MAEESEDEYDLLTVIMIRQGKEPEENGIFEYLNGIFDGDINRIQKYSHIKWSEPFQKEASKMTGFGDRIYEKGMRTGEQKGIQQGIQQGRHEGMILGALMSGKTPEEVAEMLNLPLEEIKKVQEQQMTANR
;
A
#
# COMPACT_ATOMS: atom_id res chain seq x y z
N MET A 1 -36.03 -20.25 1.07
CA MET A 1 -35.39 -19.11 1.76
C MET A 1 -36.51 -18.34 2.41
N ALA A 2 -36.41 -18.02 3.69
CA ALA A 2 -37.38 -17.12 4.32
C ALA A 2 -37.23 -15.74 3.68
N GLU A 3 -38.34 -15.16 3.26
CA GLU A 3 -38.41 -13.78 2.79
C GLU A 3 -38.34 -12.92 4.07
N GLU A 4 -37.27 -12.13 4.23
CA GLU A 4 -37.12 -11.22 5.38
C GLU A 4 -38.33 -10.26 5.42
N SER A 5 -38.78 -9.89 6.61
CA SER A 5 -39.98 -9.04 6.75
C SER A 5 -39.69 -7.61 6.29
N GLU A 6 -40.68 -6.87 5.77
CA GLU A 6 -40.51 -5.46 5.36
C GLU A 6 -39.89 -4.58 6.45
N ASP A 7 -40.16 -4.90 7.71
CA ASP A 7 -39.63 -4.22 8.91
C ASP A 7 -38.12 -4.48 9.15
N GLU A 8 -37.53 -5.45 8.43
CA GLU A 8 -36.11 -5.79 8.45
C GLU A 8 -35.34 -5.19 7.26
N TYR A 9 -36.03 -4.53 6.30
CA TYR A 9 -35.38 -3.87 5.16
C TYR A 9 -34.89 -2.44 5.49
N ASP A 10 -33.69 -2.12 5.02
CA ASP A 10 -33.04 -0.80 4.96
C ASP A 10 -33.21 0.12 6.19
N LEU A 11 -32.63 -0.30 7.31
CA LEU A 11 -32.32 0.58 8.46
C LEU A 11 -31.20 1.61 8.17
N LEU A 12 -30.75 1.73 6.92
CA LEU A 12 -29.64 2.58 6.51
C LEU A 12 -30.14 4.00 6.19
N THR A 13 -29.83 4.95 7.07
CA THR A 13 -29.99 6.37 6.78
C THR A 13 -28.68 6.96 6.30
N VAL A 14 -28.67 7.53 5.10
CA VAL A 14 -27.50 8.25 4.55
C VAL A 14 -27.58 9.72 4.96
N ILE A 15 -26.58 10.18 5.72
CA ILE A 15 -26.40 11.60 6.05
C ILE A 15 -25.20 12.13 5.27
N MET A 16 -25.42 13.10 4.40
CA MET A 16 -24.35 13.75 3.64
C MET A 16 -23.95 15.06 4.34
N ILE A 17 -22.73 15.08 4.88
CA ILE A 17 -22.13 16.28 5.49
C ILE A 17 -21.08 16.83 4.52
N ARG A 18 -21.33 18.02 3.98
CA ARG A 18 -20.39 18.69 3.06
C ARG A 18 -19.50 19.64 3.83
N GLN A 19 -18.19 19.43 3.76
CA GLN A 19 -17.22 20.41 4.26
C GLN A 19 -17.31 21.68 3.40
N GLY A 20 -17.44 22.84 4.05
CA GLY A 20 -17.46 24.14 3.39
C GLY A 20 -16.12 24.49 2.74
N LYS A 21 -15.99 25.70 2.18
CA LYS A 21 -14.73 26.18 1.60
C LYS A 21 -13.64 26.42 2.64
N GLU A 22 -14.04 26.80 3.86
CA GLU A 22 -13.14 26.98 4.98
C GLU A 22 -13.30 25.80 5.95
N PRO A 23 -12.20 25.18 6.39
CA PRO A 23 -12.27 24.13 7.38
C PRO A 23 -12.74 24.73 8.71
N GLU A 24 -13.88 24.26 9.21
CA GLU A 24 -14.30 24.56 10.58
C GLU A 24 -13.53 23.63 11.52
N GLU A 25 -12.66 24.18 12.35
CA GLU A 25 -11.75 23.42 13.21
C GLU A 25 -12.38 22.96 14.54
N ASN A 26 -13.66 23.28 14.79
CA ASN A 26 -14.38 22.95 16.02
C ASN A 26 -15.70 22.23 15.71
N GLY A 27 -16.25 21.52 16.70
CA GLY A 27 -17.57 20.89 16.60
C GLY A 27 -17.55 19.59 15.79
N ILE A 28 -18.56 19.40 14.92
CA ILE A 28 -18.79 18.11 14.23
C ILE A 28 -17.64 17.74 13.29
N PHE A 29 -17.00 18.72 12.63
CA PHE A 29 -15.88 18.45 11.73
C PHE A 29 -14.62 18.07 12.50
N GLU A 30 -14.33 18.70 13.64
CA GLU A 30 -13.22 18.27 14.52
C GLU A 30 -13.43 16.83 15.00
N TYR A 31 -14.65 16.49 15.42
CA TYR A 31 -15.01 15.14 15.86
C TYR A 31 -14.83 14.11 14.74
N LEU A 32 -15.39 14.36 13.55
CA LEU A 32 -15.29 13.45 12.40
C LEU A 32 -13.84 13.28 11.96
N ASN A 33 -13.06 14.36 11.91
CA ASN A 33 -11.62 14.28 11.64
C ASN A 33 -10.91 13.42 12.67
N GLY A 34 -11.27 13.53 13.96
CA GLY A 34 -10.74 12.64 15.00
C GLY A 34 -11.03 11.17 14.75
N ILE A 35 -12.24 10.83 14.27
CA ILE A 35 -12.62 9.46 13.91
C ILE A 35 -11.79 8.95 12.72
N PHE A 36 -11.61 9.77 11.68
CA PHE A 36 -10.86 9.37 10.48
C PHE A 36 -9.34 9.31 10.71
N ASP A 37 -8.79 10.24 11.50
CA ASP A 37 -7.35 10.31 11.83
C ASP A 37 -6.95 9.33 12.95
N GLY A 38 -7.92 8.69 13.61
CA GLY A 38 -7.64 7.85 14.77
C GLY A 38 -7.26 8.59 16.05
N ASP A 39 -7.52 9.89 16.14
CA ASP A 39 -7.18 10.72 17.29
C ASP A 39 -8.21 10.56 18.42
N ILE A 40 -7.94 9.59 19.31
CA ILE A 40 -8.76 9.30 20.48
C ILE A 40 -8.94 10.53 21.37
N ASN A 41 -7.92 11.37 21.55
CA ASN A 41 -8.03 12.55 22.41
C ASN A 41 -9.02 13.55 21.82
N ARG A 42 -9.01 13.74 20.50
CA ARG A 42 -9.94 14.60 19.77
C ARG A 42 -11.38 14.05 19.83
N ILE A 43 -11.55 12.74 19.64
CA ILE A 43 -12.86 12.06 19.77
C ILE A 43 -13.42 12.23 21.19
N GLN A 44 -12.56 12.06 22.20
CA GLN A 44 -12.93 12.13 23.62
C GLN A 44 -13.60 13.45 24.00
N LYS A 45 -13.13 14.59 23.47
CA LYS A 45 -13.68 15.93 23.74
C LYS A 45 -15.18 16.05 23.49
N TYR A 46 -15.69 15.31 22.50
CA TYR A 46 -17.08 15.40 22.03
C TYR A 46 -17.94 14.20 22.45
N SER A 47 -17.32 13.16 22.99
CA SER A 47 -18.00 11.92 23.35
C SER A 47 -18.42 11.90 24.82
N HIS A 48 -19.67 11.54 25.07
CA HIS A 48 -20.23 11.45 26.42
C HIS A 48 -20.24 10.01 26.94
N ILE A 49 -19.10 9.32 26.83
CA ILE A 49 -18.93 7.91 27.23
C ILE A 49 -17.69 7.73 28.10
N LYS A 50 -17.64 6.61 28.84
CA LYS A 50 -16.46 6.27 29.66
C LYS A 50 -15.36 5.67 28.79
N TRP A 51 -14.22 6.35 28.71
CA TRP A 51 -13.05 5.86 28.00
C TRP A 51 -12.12 5.07 28.90
N SER A 52 -12.50 3.83 29.20
CA SER A 52 -11.61 2.90 29.91
C SER A 52 -10.37 2.57 29.06
N GLU A 53 -9.25 2.21 29.70
CA GLU A 53 -8.03 1.83 28.99
C GLU A 53 -8.26 0.64 28.00
N PRO A 54 -9.02 -0.41 28.34
CA PRO A 54 -9.36 -1.46 27.38
C PRO A 54 -10.14 -0.94 26.16
N PHE A 55 -11.11 -0.06 26.38
CA PHE A 55 -11.92 0.52 25.30
C PHE A 55 -11.09 1.41 24.38
N GLN A 56 -10.18 2.23 24.93
CA GLN A 56 -9.25 3.02 24.13
C GLN A 56 -8.35 2.15 23.25
N LYS A 57 -7.84 1.02 23.78
CA LYS A 57 -7.03 0.05 23.00
C LYS A 57 -7.81 -0.67 21.91
N GLU A 58 -9.12 -0.82 22.08
CA GLU A 58 -10.00 -1.40 21.06
C GLU A 58 -10.32 -0.36 19.99
N ALA A 59 -10.75 0.84 20.40
CA ALA A 59 -11.00 1.97 19.51
C ALA A 59 -9.78 2.28 18.65
N SER A 60 -8.56 2.32 19.22
CA SER A 60 -7.32 2.57 18.47
C SER A 60 -7.03 1.52 17.40
N LYS A 61 -7.53 0.28 17.55
CA LYS A 61 -7.41 -0.75 16.53
C LYS A 61 -8.43 -0.57 15.42
N MET A 62 -9.59 0.01 15.72
CA MET A 62 -10.66 0.30 14.75
C MET A 62 -10.39 1.59 13.99
N THR A 63 -10.08 2.68 14.70
CA THR A 63 -9.79 4.03 14.18
C THR A 63 -8.33 4.15 13.74
N GLY A 64 -7.93 3.29 12.82
CA GLY A 64 -6.53 3.06 12.46
C GLY A 64 -6.34 1.70 11.77
N PHE A 65 -7.42 0.92 11.63
CA PHE A 65 -7.43 -0.28 10.82
C PHE A 65 -7.09 0.02 9.35
N GLY A 66 -7.66 1.09 8.79
CA GLY A 66 -7.34 1.58 7.44
C GLY A 66 -5.86 1.94 7.32
N ASP A 67 -5.34 2.75 8.24
CA ASP A 67 -3.92 3.13 8.27
C ASP A 67 -3.01 1.93 8.43
N ARG A 68 -3.37 0.97 9.29
CA ARG A 68 -2.59 -0.25 9.49
C ARG A 68 -2.58 -1.14 8.26
N ILE A 69 -3.68 -1.21 7.51
CA ILE A 69 -3.71 -1.88 6.21
C ILE A 69 -2.83 -1.14 5.22
N TYR A 70 -2.96 0.18 5.15
CA TYR A 70 -2.18 1.03 4.25
C TYR A 70 -0.67 0.93 4.53
N GLU A 71 -0.24 1.12 5.78
CA GLU A 71 1.14 0.98 6.23
C GLU A 71 1.70 -0.42 5.95
N LYS A 72 0.93 -1.46 6.27
CA LYS A 72 1.35 -2.84 5.99
C LYS A 72 1.47 -3.06 4.48
N GLY A 73 0.54 -2.54 3.69
CA GLY A 73 0.57 -2.58 2.23
C GLY A 73 1.81 -1.90 1.68
N MET A 74 2.10 -0.68 2.14
CA MET A 74 3.27 0.11 1.74
C MET A 74 4.57 -0.59 2.12
N ARG A 75 4.72 -1.01 3.38
CA ARG A 75 5.91 -1.74 3.85
C ARG A 75 6.13 -3.05 3.09
N THR A 76 5.06 -3.81 2.85
CA THR A 76 5.16 -5.06 2.06
C THR A 76 5.52 -4.76 0.60
N GLY A 77 4.95 -3.71 0.03
CA GLY A 77 5.24 -3.26 -1.34
C GLY A 77 6.69 -2.82 -1.49
N GLU A 78 7.19 -1.98 -0.59
CA GLU A 78 8.58 -1.52 -0.55
C GLU A 78 9.56 -2.69 -0.42
N GLN A 79 9.32 -3.60 0.55
CA GLN A 79 10.17 -4.79 0.73
C GLN A 79 10.20 -5.67 -0.52
N LYS A 80 9.04 -5.91 -1.15
CA LYS A 80 8.97 -6.69 -2.40
C LYS A 80 9.69 -5.98 -3.54
N GLY A 81 9.49 -4.66 -3.67
CA GLY A 81 10.13 -3.85 -4.70
C GLY A 81 11.65 -3.85 -4.58
N ILE A 82 12.19 -3.67 -3.37
CA ILE A 82 13.62 -3.75 -3.08
C ILE A 82 14.16 -5.15 -3.42
N GLN A 83 13.48 -6.21 -2.98
CA GLN A 83 13.91 -7.58 -3.23
C GLN A 83 13.93 -7.92 -4.73
N GLN A 84 12.88 -7.53 -5.46
CA GLN A 84 12.79 -7.70 -6.91
C GLN A 84 13.88 -6.90 -7.63
N GLY A 85 14.09 -5.64 -7.25
CA GLY A 85 15.14 -4.79 -7.83
C GLY A 85 16.55 -5.35 -7.61
N ILE A 86 16.84 -5.88 -6.42
CA ILE A 86 18.14 -6.54 -6.14
C ILE A 86 18.31 -7.81 -6.98
N GLN A 87 17.27 -8.64 -7.10
CA GLN A 87 17.33 -9.85 -7.91
C GLN A 87 17.54 -9.53 -9.39
N GLN A 88 16.76 -8.58 -9.92
CA GLN A 88 16.88 -8.13 -11.30
C GLN A 88 18.27 -7.52 -11.57
N GLY A 89 18.74 -6.61 -10.71
CA GLY A 89 20.05 -5.98 -10.87
C GLY A 89 21.22 -6.97 -10.78
N ARG A 90 21.12 -8.00 -9.92
CA ARG A 90 22.10 -9.10 -9.91
C ARG A 90 22.08 -9.91 -11.19
N HIS A 91 20.88 -10.22 -11.68
CA HIS A 91 20.70 -11.00 -12.90
C HIS A 91 21.25 -10.27 -14.13
N GLU A 92 20.85 -9.02 -14.33
CA GLU A 92 21.36 -8.16 -15.40
C GLU A 92 22.87 -7.91 -15.26
N GLY A 93 23.36 -7.70 -14.04
CA GLY A 93 24.80 -7.52 -13.78
C GLY A 93 25.66 -8.73 -14.14
N MET A 94 25.15 -9.96 -13.92
CA MET A 94 25.84 -11.18 -14.35
C MET A 94 25.91 -11.29 -15.87
N ILE A 95 24.80 -11.02 -16.57
CA ILE A 95 24.75 -11.01 -18.04
C ILE A 95 25.73 -9.98 -18.60
N LEU A 96 25.68 -8.75 -18.11
CA LEU A 96 26.53 -7.67 -18.60
C LEU A 96 28.01 -7.88 -18.28
N GLY A 97 28.33 -8.38 -17.08
CA GLY A 97 29.70 -8.73 -16.73
C GLY A 97 30.28 -9.79 -17.68
N ALA A 98 29.49 -10.80 -18.03
CA ALA A 98 29.89 -11.83 -18.98
C ALA A 98 30.08 -11.28 -20.40
N LEU A 99 29.15 -10.46 -20.89
CA LEU A 99 29.27 -9.81 -22.21
C LEU A 99 30.47 -8.87 -22.28
N MET A 100 30.71 -8.05 -21.25
CA MET A 100 31.88 -7.16 -21.17
C MET A 100 33.20 -7.91 -21.09
N SER A 101 33.20 -9.16 -20.60
CA SER A 101 34.38 -10.03 -20.63
C SER A 101 34.71 -10.57 -22.03
N GLY A 102 33.93 -10.20 -23.06
CA GLY A 102 34.11 -10.59 -24.45
C GLY A 102 33.35 -11.84 -24.87
N LYS A 103 32.46 -12.37 -24.02
CA LYS A 103 31.60 -13.52 -24.36
C LYS A 103 30.49 -13.11 -25.30
N THR A 104 30.15 -14.01 -26.21
CA THR A 104 29.00 -13.87 -27.09
C THR A 104 27.68 -14.10 -26.32
N PRO A 105 26.56 -13.52 -26.77
CA PRO A 105 25.25 -13.77 -26.16
C PRO A 105 24.91 -15.27 -26.03
N GLU A 106 25.32 -16.08 -27.01
CA GLU A 106 25.12 -17.53 -27.03
C GLU A 106 25.91 -18.24 -25.93
N GLU A 107 27.18 -17.87 -25.73
CA GLU A 107 28.00 -18.44 -24.64
C GLU A 107 27.48 -18.04 -23.25
N VAL A 108 26.93 -16.82 -23.12
CA VAL A 108 26.33 -16.38 -21.85
C VAL A 108 25.01 -17.11 -21.60
N ALA A 109 24.22 -17.39 -22.64
CA ALA A 109 22.98 -18.17 -22.53
C ALA A 109 23.26 -19.58 -22.02
N GLU A 110 24.29 -20.22 -22.58
CA GLU A 110 24.74 -21.54 -22.15
C GLU A 110 25.31 -21.51 -20.72
N MET A 111 26.17 -20.54 -20.40
CA MET A 111 26.82 -20.43 -19.09
C MET A 111 25.83 -20.19 -17.95
N LEU A 112 24.84 -19.32 -18.18
CA LEU A 112 23.85 -18.95 -17.15
C LEU A 112 22.60 -19.84 -17.21
N ASN A 113 22.52 -20.74 -18.19
CA ASN A 113 21.34 -21.55 -18.49
C ASN A 113 20.07 -20.69 -18.63
N LEU A 114 20.17 -19.63 -19.44
CA LEU A 114 19.12 -18.65 -19.68
C LEU A 114 18.71 -18.63 -21.17
N PRO A 115 17.47 -18.24 -21.49
CA PRO A 115 17.05 -18.02 -22.86
C PRO A 115 17.88 -16.94 -23.54
N LEU A 116 18.24 -17.16 -24.80
CA LEU A 116 19.00 -16.19 -25.59
C LEU A 116 18.25 -14.85 -25.73
N GLU A 117 16.92 -14.91 -25.80
CA GLU A 117 16.01 -13.77 -25.83
C GLU A 117 16.17 -12.87 -24.59
N GLU A 118 16.37 -13.45 -23.41
CA GLU A 118 16.54 -12.70 -22.16
C GLU A 118 17.85 -11.91 -22.18
N ILE A 119 18.92 -12.51 -22.68
CA ILE A 119 20.23 -11.87 -22.80
C ILE A 119 20.21 -10.74 -23.82
N LYS A 120 19.59 -10.97 -24.98
CA LYS A 120 19.43 -9.94 -26.03
C LYS A 120 18.65 -8.74 -25.52
N LYS A 121 17.59 -8.98 -24.74
CA LYS A 121 16.80 -7.91 -24.12
C LYS A 121 17.65 -7.03 -23.17
N VAL A 122 18.47 -7.64 -22.31
CA VAL A 122 19.37 -6.90 -21.41
C VAL A 122 20.41 -6.09 -22.21
N GLN A 123 20.94 -6.67 -23.28
CA GLN A 123 21.89 -6.00 -24.17
C GLN A 123 21.27 -4.78 -24.88
N GLU A 124 20.05 -4.89 -25.39
CA GLU A 124 19.30 -3.80 -26.03
C GLU A 124 18.97 -2.68 -25.05
N GLN A 125 18.56 -3.03 -23.82
CA GLN A 125 18.28 -2.05 -22.76
C GLN A 125 19.52 -1.23 -22.39
N GLN A 126 20.70 -1.85 -22.36
CA GLN A 126 21.96 -1.12 -22.13
C GLN A 126 22.35 -0.21 -23.30
N MET A 127 22.15 -0.66 -24.55
CA MET A 127 22.42 0.18 -25.72
C MET A 127 21.49 1.40 -25.81
N THR A 128 20.24 1.26 -25.33
CA THR A 128 19.28 2.38 -25.27
C THR A 128 19.52 3.31 -24.10
N ALA A 129 19.96 2.81 -22.93
CA ALA A 129 20.32 3.63 -21.77
C ALA A 129 21.60 4.47 -21.98
N ASN A 130 22.51 4.02 -22.86
CA ASN A 130 23.77 4.70 -23.17
C ASN A 130 23.70 5.61 -24.43
N ARG A 131 22.51 5.81 -25.01
CA ARG A 131 22.26 6.78 -26.09
C ARG A 131 21.82 8.12 -25.53
#